data_AF-A0A1L9RQ27-F1
#
_entry.id   AF-A0A1L9RQ27-F1
#
_cell.length_a   1.000
_cell.length_b   1.000
_cell.length_c   1.000
_cell.angle_alpha   90.00
_cell.angle_beta   90.00
_cell.angle_gamma   90.00
#
_symmetry.space_group_name_H-M   'P 1'
#
loop_
_entity.id
_entity.type
_entity.pdbx_description
1 polymer ?
#
loop_
_entity_poly.entity_id
_entity_poly.type
_entity_poly.pdbx_seq_one_letter_code
_entity_poly.pdbx_strand_id
1 'polypeptide(L)'
;MLHGASAGDGLCLGVSLLYRDRNQPPPLFALVLFAPMVDDVNDSGSAHAFSGVGVWDRAVNGQGWDALLGSRRGTDDVSIYAAPIRATDFSGLPTMYVDVGSTETFRDENVLLVQKVWRDGVQCELHESYEDAVGLV
;
A
#
# COMPACT_ATOMS: atom_id res chain seq x y z
N MET A 1 -14.34 -3.38 -9.66
CA MET A 1 -12.87 -3.24 -9.66
C MET A 1 -12.55 -1.90 -9.03
N LEU A 2 -11.52 -1.83 -8.20
CA LEU A 2 -11.00 -0.57 -7.67
C LEU A 2 -9.56 -0.40 -8.15
N HIS A 3 -9.19 0.84 -8.45
CA HIS A 3 -7.83 1.20 -8.83
C HIS A 3 -7.56 2.64 -8.40
N GLY A 4 -6.29 2.97 -8.19
CA GLY A 4 -5.80 4.28 -7.81
C GLY A 4 -4.34 4.46 -8.22
N ALA A 5 -3.65 5.35 -7.51
CA ALA A 5 -2.20 5.51 -7.55
C ALA A 5 -1.75 5.94 -6.15
N SER A 6 -0.63 5.42 -5.65
CA SER A 6 -0.02 5.83 -4.38
C SER A 6 -1.00 5.78 -3.20
N ALA A 7 -1.27 6.92 -2.54
CA ALA A 7 -2.25 7.02 -1.45
C ALA A 7 -3.67 6.60 -1.88
N GLY A 8 -4.03 6.80 -3.15
CA GLY A 8 -5.30 6.35 -3.70
C GLY A 8 -5.42 4.83 -3.74
N ASP A 9 -4.32 4.10 -3.91
CA ASP A 9 -4.32 2.64 -3.85
C ASP A 9 -4.36 2.11 -2.42
N GLY A 10 -3.67 2.78 -1.49
CA GLY A 10 -3.84 2.54 -0.06
C GLY A 10 -5.31 2.67 0.34
N LEU A 11 -6.00 3.70 -0.16
CA LEU A 11 -7.45 3.86 0.02
C LEU A 11 -8.25 2.73 -0.65
N CYS A 12 -7.94 2.35 -1.89
CA CYS A 12 -8.63 1.25 -2.58
C CYS A 12 -8.52 -0.08 -1.81
N LEU A 13 -7.34 -0.39 -1.29
CA LEU A 13 -7.11 -1.58 -0.48
C LEU A 13 -7.83 -1.49 0.89
N GLY A 14 -7.78 -0.33 1.55
CA GLY A 14 -8.52 -0.08 2.79
C GLY A 14 -10.04 -0.22 2.61
N VAL A 15 -10.59 0.32 1.51
CA VAL A 15 -12.00 0.15 1.13
C VAL A 15 -12.31 -1.32 0.84
N SER A 16 -11.40 -2.07 0.23
CA SER A 16 -11.62 -3.49 -0.07
C SER A 16 -11.69 -4.34 1.19
N LEU A 17 -10.80 -4.07 2.16
CA LEU A 17 -10.87 -4.66 3.50
C LEU A 17 -12.21 -4.33 4.18
N LEU A 18 -12.62 -3.05 4.16
CA LEU A 18 -13.89 -2.63 4.75
C LEU A 18 -15.11 -3.26 4.07
N TYR A 19 -15.06 -3.41 2.74
CA TYR A 19 -16.12 -4.01 1.94
C TYR A 19 -16.30 -5.49 2.27
N ARG A 20 -15.17 -6.23 2.37
CA ARG A 20 -15.13 -7.63 2.82
C ARG A 20 -15.69 -7.76 4.23
N ASP A 21 -15.18 -6.98 5.18
CA ASP A 21 -15.55 -7.09 6.60
C ASP A 21 -17.03 -6.76 6.84
N ARG A 22 -17.64 -5.99 5.94
CA ARG A 22 -19.08 -5.67 5.94
C ARG A 22 -19.94 -6.62 5.09
N ASN A 23 -19.37 -7.69 4.53
CA ASN A 23 -20.05 -8.71 3.72
C ASN A 23 -20.95 -8.10 2.63
N GLN A 24 -20.46 -7.09 1.92
CA GLN A 24 -21.25 -6.34 0.95
C GLN A 24 -21.35 -7.10 -0.41
N PRO A 25 -22.55 -7.25 -1.00
CA PRO A 25 -22.71 -7.74 -2.37
C PRO A 25 -22.89 -6.59 -3.38
N PRO A 26 -22.50 -6.76 -4.67
CA PRO A 26 -21.78 -7.91 -5.22
C PRO A 26 -20.28 -7.89 -4.87
N PRO A 27 -19.59 -9.05 -4.86
CA PRO A 27 -18.16 -9.08 -4.53
C PRO A 27 -17.35 -8.19 -5.48
N LEU A 28 -16.30 -7.56 -4.95
CA LEU A 28 -15.31 -6.87 -5.77
C LEU A 28 -14.64 -7.88 -6.70
N PHE A 29 -14.42 -7.49 -7.96
CA PHE A 29 -13.81 -8.37 -8.95
C PHE A 29 -12.27 -8.39 -8.88
N ALA A 30 -11.65 -7.22 -8.75
CA ALA A 30 -10.20 -7.06 -8.78
C ALA A 30 -9.76 -5.74 -8.12
N LEU A 31 -8.49 -5.71 -7.68
CA LEU A 31 -7.72 -4.52 -7.32
C LEU A 31 -6.55 -4.35 -8.28
N VAL A 32 -6.31 -3.12 -8.74
CA VAL A 32 -5.16 -2.76 -9.59
C VAL A 32 -4.48 -1.58 -8.93
N LEU A 33 -3.27 -1.78 -8.40
CA LEU A 33 -2.59 -0.84 -7.52
C LEU A 33 -1.22 -0.47 -8.09
N PHE A 34 -0.92 0.83 -8.17
CA PHE A 34 0.32 1.41 -8.69
C PHE A 34 1.04 2.16 -7.56
N ALA A 35 2.11 1.56 -7.06
CA ALA A 35 2.92 2.02 -5.94
C ALA A 35 2.11 2.29 -4.66
N PRO A 36 1.23 1.37 -4.20
CA PRO A 36 0.34 1.62 -3.07
C PRO A 36 1.06 2.07 -1.81
N MET A 37 0.68 3.24 -1.28
CA MET A 37 1.16 3.74 0.02
C MET A 37 0.35 3.07 1.14
N VAL A 38 0.95 2.14 1.88
CA VAL A 38 0.23 1.22 2.78
C VAL A 38 0.74 1.12 4.21
N ASP A 39 1.96 1.60 4.48
CA ASP A 39 2.60 1.53 5.80
C ASP A 39 2.85 2.90 6.42
N ASP A 40 2.18 3.21 7.52
CA ASP A 40 2.30 4.48 8.24
C ASP A 40 3.61 4.63 9.02
N VAL A 41 4.32 3.54 9.26
CA VAL A 41 5.59 3.53 9.99
C VAL A 41 6.70 4.14 9.13
N ASN A 42 6.67 3.94 7.81
CA ASN A 42 7.61 4.53 6.85
C ASN A 42 9.09 4.25 7.20
N ASP A 43 9.40 2.99 7.55
CA ASP A 43 10.71 2.57 8.07
C ASP A 43 11.35 1.41 7.27
N SER A 44 10.85 1.18 6.06
CA SER A 44 11.35 0.11 5.18
C SER A 44 12.74 0.42 4.61
N GLY A 45 13.43 -0.60 4.09
CA GLY A 45 14.74 -0.46 3.48
C GLY A 45 14.74 0.50 2.29
N SER A 46 13.75 0.38 1.40
CA SER A 46 13.53 1.31 0.29
C SER A 46 13.25 2.73 0.76
N ALA A 47 12.45 2.92 1.82
CA ALA A 47 12.18 4.24 2.36
C ALA A 47 13.48 4.92 2.82
N HIS A 48 14.37 4.20 3.50
CA HIS A 48 15.68 4.75 3.90
C HIS A 48 16.61 4.97 2.72
N ALA A 49 16.68 4.01 1.78
CA ALA A 49 17.57 4.06 0.62
C ALA A 49 17.28 5.24 -0.32
N PHE A 50 16.01 5.62 -0.45
CA PHE A 50 15.56 6.71 -1.32
C PHE A 50 15.20 7.99 -0.54
N SER A 51 15.60 8.11 0.71
CA SER A 51 15.46 9.36 1.48
C SER A 51 16.26 10.49 0.81
N GLY A 52 15.61 11.63 0.57
CA GLY A 52 16.21 12.77 -0.14
C GLY A 52 16.33 12.58 -1.65
N VAL A 53 15.73 11.55 -2.23
CA VAL A 53 15.81 11.23 -3.66
C VAL A 53 14.42 11.27 -4.31
N GLY A 54 14.32 11.91 -5.47
CA GLY A 54 13.07 12.03 -6.23
C GLY A 54 12.05 13.02 -5.66
N VAL A 55 10.86 13.04 -6.25
CA VAL A 55 9.75 13.94 -5.84
C VAL A 55 9.06 13.46 -4.56
N TRP A 56 8.93 12.13 -4.40
CA TRP A 56 8.29 11.51 -3.25
C TRP A 56 9.28 10.69 -2.43
N ASP A 57 10.04 11.38 -1.60
CA ASP A 57 11.00 10.76 -0.69
C ASP A 57 10.37 10.36 0.66
N ARG A 58 11.18 9.77 1.54
CA ARG A 58 10.75 9.39 2.89
C ARG A 58 10.19 10.55 3.71
N ALA A 59 10.74 11.75 3.59
CA ALA A 59 10.31 12.90 4.38
C ALA A 59 8.93 13.39 3.94
N VAL A 60 8.70 13.50 2.63
CA VAL A 60 7.40 13.83 2.04
C VAL A 60 6.38 12.75 2.38
N ASN A 61 6.75 11.47 2.28
CA ASN A 61 5.88 10.36 2.67
C ASN A 61 5.43 10.47 4.13
N GLY A 62 6.36 10.84 5.03
CA GLY A 62 6.07 11.09 6.43
C GLY A 62 5.04 12.21 6.64
N GLN A 63 5.18 13.33 5.91
CA GLN A 63 4.23 14.42 5.98
C GLN A 63 2.83 14.01 5.50
N GLY A 64 2.76 13.16 4.47
CA GLY A 64 1.49 12.59 3.99
C GLY A 64 0.79 11.74 5.07
N TRP A 65 1.53 10.88 5.75
CA TRP A 65 1.00 10.09 6.87
C TRP A 65 0.61 10.96 8.07
N ASP A 66 1.40 11.98 8.40
CA ASP A 66 1.06 12.93 9.47
C ASP A 66 -0.22 13.70 9.16
N ALA A 67 -0.44 14.09 7.90
CA ALA A 67 -1.66 14.76 7.47
C ALA A 67 -2.90 13.86 7.59
N LEU A 68 -2.78 12.56 7.28
CA LEU A 68 -3.89 11.61 7.36
C LEU A 68 -4.19 11.16 8.81
N LEU A 69 -3.16 10.89 9.60
CA LEU A 69 -3.29 10.19 10.88
C LEU A 69 -3.10 11.11 12.09
N GLY A 70 -2.38 12.23 11.94
CA GLY A 70 -2.00 13.11 13.03
C GLY A 70 -1.31 12.34 14.16
N SER A 71 -1.73 12.58 15.41
CA SER A 71 -1.14 11.94 16.59
C SER A 71 -1.35 10.42 16.66
N ARG A 72 -2.19 9.83 15.81
CA ARG A 72 -2.39 8.38 15.77
C ARG A 72 -1.27 7.65 15.04
N ARG A 73 -0.51 8.33 14.17
CA ARG A 73 0.51 7.69 13.35
C ARG A 73 1.49 6.87 14.20
N GLY A 74 1.80 5.64 13.77
CA GLY A 74 2.74 4.76 14.45
C GLY A 74 2.20 4.11 15.73
N THR A 75 0.95 4.37 16.11
CA THR A 75 0.32 3.79 17.32
C THR A 75 -0.62 2.63 16.97
N ASP A 76 -1.15 1.96 18.00
CA ASP A 76 -2.18 0.92 17.83
C ASP A 76 -3.55 1.50 17.43
N ASP A 77 -3.75 2.83 17.49
CA ASP A 77 -4.99 3.51 17.09
C ASP A 77 -5.11 3.70 15.56
N VAL A 78 -4.12 3.24 14.78
CA VAL A 78 -4.17 3.29 13.32
C VAL A 78 -5.05 2.16 12.80
N SER A 79 -6.16 2.54 12.17
CA SER A 79 -7.08 1.60 11.53
C SER A 79 -6.42 0.88 10.35
N ILE A 80 -6.70 -0.42 10.22
CA ILE A 80 -6.34 -1.23 9.04
C ILE A 80 -6.96 -0.69 7.74
N TYR A 81 -8.02 0.11 7.82
CA TYR A 81 -8.62 0.73 6.63
C TYR A 81 -7.91 2.01 6.19
N ALA A 82 -6.99 2.53 7.02
CA ALA A 82 -6.17 3.70 6.72
C ALA A 82 -4.72 3.32 6.38
N ALA A 83 -4.14 2.35 7.09
CA ALA A 83 -2.83 1.75 6.78
C ALA A 83 -3.00 0.23 6.58
N PRO A 84 -3.35 -0.21 5.36
CA PRO A 84 -3.74 -1.60 5.10
C PRO A 84 -2.70 -2.65 5.45
N ILE A 85 -1.41 -2.30 5.49
CA ILE A 85 -0.36 -3.25 5.88
C ILE A 85 -0.57 -3.82 7.28
N ARG A 86 -1.32 -3.12 8.15
CA ARG A 86 -1.63 -3.55 9.51
C ARG A 86 -2.65 -4.68 9.59
N ALA A 87 -3.39 -4.96 8.52
CA ALA A 87 -4.32 -6.09 8.51
C ALA A 87 -3.57 -7.41 8.76
N THR A 88 -4.15 -8.27 9.59
CA THR A 88 -3.59 -9.59 9.93
C THR A 88 -4.17 -10.73 9.08
N ASP A 89 -5.17 -10.41 8.25
CA ASP A 89 -5.86 -11.35 7.38
C ASP A 89 -6.31 -10.61 6.12
N PHE A 90 -5.78 -11.03 4.97
CA PHE A 90 -6.14 -10.57 3.63
C PHE A 90 -7.04 -11.58 2.90
N SER A 91 -7.40 -12.71 3.50
CA SER A 91 -8.26 -13.71 2.87
C SER A 91 -9.61 -13.10 2.46
N GLY A 92 -10.20 -13.62 1.39
CA GLY A 92 -11.47 -13.12 0.85
C GLY A 92 -11.39 -11.78 0.10
N LEU A 93 -10.21 -11.16 -0.02
CA LEU A 93 -10.00 -10.05 -0.93
C LEU A 93 -10.03 -10.52 -2.40
N PRO A 94 -10.40 -9.63 -3.34
CA PRO A 94 -10.39 -9.97 -4.76
C PRO A 94 -8.96 -10.19 -5.27
N THR A 95 -8.83 -10.74 -6.48
CA THR A 95 -7.52 -10.83 -7.14
C THR A 95 -6.87 -9.46 -7.27
N MET A 96 -5.55 -9.41 -7.12
CA MET A 96 -4.80 -8.16 -7.08
C MET A 96 -3.71 -8.11 -8.16
N TYR A 97 -3.50 -6.93 -8.72
CA TYR A 97 -2.28 -6.56 -9.43
C TYR A 97 -1.63 -5.42 -8.67
N VAL A 98 -0.35 -5.55 -8.37
CA VAL A 98 0.46 -4.52 -7.72
C VAL A 98 1.67 -4.23 -8.61
N ASP A 99 1.84 -2.97 -8.98
CA ASP A 99 3.04 -2.47 -9.62
C ASP A 99 3.80 -1.56 -8.64
N VAL A 100 5.13 -1.59 -8.67
CA VAL A 100 5.97 -0.64 -7.93
C VAL A 100 7.31 -0.45 -8.63
N GLY A 101 7.82 0.78 -8.68
CA GLY A 101 9.10 1.07 -9.30
C GLY A 101 10.30 0.55 -8.49
N SER A 102 11.36 0.14 -9.17
CA SER A 102 12.61 -0.33 -8.56
C SER A 102 13.31 0.73 -7.70
N THR A 103 12.99 2.00 -7.96
CA THR A 103 13.51 3.16 -7.23
C THR A 103 12.46 3.90 -6.40
N GLU A 104 11.42 3.21 -5.93
CA GLU A 104 10.38 3.86 -5.13
C GLU A 104 10.54 3.69 -3.62
N THR A 105 10.17 4.75 -2.89
CA THR A 105 10.06 4.76 -1.42
C THR A 105 9.18 3.59 -0.93
N PHE A 106 8.12 3.24 -1.66
CA PHE A 106 7.14 2.21 -1.31
C PHE A 106 7.53 0.77 -1.66
N ARG A 107 8.65 0.55 -2.37
CA ARG A 107 8.99 -0.76 -2.94
C ARG A 107 8.93 -1.89 -1.91
N ASP A 108 9.63 -1.75 -0.78
CA ASP A 108 9.74 -2.84 0.18
C ASP A 108 8.43 -3.08 0.95
N GLU A 109 7.63 -2.03 1.22
CA GLU A 109 6.31 -2.21 1.86
C GLU A 109 5.30 -2.87 0.90
N ASN A 110 5.43 -2.65 -0.41
CA ASN A 110 4.60 -3.28 -1.45
C ASN A 110 4.96 -4.76 -1.61
N VAL A 111 6.25 -5.09 -1.60
CA VAL A 111 6.71 -6.49 -1.56
C VAL A 111 6.18 -7.19 -0.30
N LEU A 112 6.26 -6.53 0.87
CA LEU A 112 5.74 -7.08 2.12
C LEU A 112 4.22 -7.31 2.06
N LEU A 113 3.46 -6.33 1.52
CA LEU A 113 2.02 -6.47 1.31
C LEU A 113 1.71 -7.72 0.49
N VAL A 114 2.33 -7.88 -0.67
CA VAL A 114 2.07 -9.01 -1.57
C VAL A 114 2.45 -10.34 -0.92
N GLN A 115 3.55 -10.39 -0.16
CA GLN A 115 3.91 -11.58 0.61
C GLN A 115 2.83 -11.98 1.64
N LYS A 116 2.17 -11.00 2.27
CA LYS A 116 1.05 -11.26 3.20
C LYS A 116 -0.19 -11.73 2.46
N VAL A 117 -0.55 -11.04 1.37
CA VAL A 117 -1.69 -11.40 0.50
C VAL A 117 -1.56 -12.83 -0.04
N TRP A 118 -0.38 -13.23 -0.53
CA TRP A 118 -0.12 -14.61 -0.97
C TRP A 118 -0.22 -15.63 0.15
N ARG A 119 0.31 -15.30 1.34
CA ARG A 119 0.24 -16.18 2.52
C ARG A 119 -1.20 -16.47 2.93
N ASP A 120 -2.09 -15.49 2.76
CA ASP A 120 -3.51 -15.60 3.07
C ASP A 120 -4.34 -16.19 1.91
N GLY A 121 -3.68 -16.68 0.86
CA GLY A 121 -4.29 -17.45 -0.22
C GLY A 121 -4.96 -16.60 -1.31
N VAL A 122 -4.71 -15.30 -1.35
CA VAL A 122 -5.24 -14.40 -2.39
C VAL A 122 -4.34 -14.40 -3.62
N GLN A 123 -4.96 -14.47 -4.80
CA GLN A 123 -4.24 -14.35 -6.06
C GLN A 123 -3.75 -12.91 -6.23
N CYS A 124 -2.44 -12.74 -6.36
CA CYS A 124 -1.82 -11.44 -6.57
C CYS A 124 -0.67 -11.57 -7.56
N GLU A 125 -0.58 -10.63 -8.49
CA GLU A 125 0.62 -10.40 -9.29
C GLU A 125 1.37 -9.20 -8.71
N LEU A 126 2.70 -9.31 -8.64
CA LEU A 126 3.59 -8.20 -8.34
C LEU A 126 4.47 -7.97 -9.58
N HIS A 127 4.39 -6.77 -10.13
CA HIS A 127 5.31 -6.28 -11.14
C HIS A 127 6.24 -5.27 -10.49
N GLU A 128 7.56 -5.48 -10.62
CA GLU A 128 8.54 -4.45 -10.31
C GLU A 128 8.98 -3.83 -11.63
N SER A 129 8.62 -2.57 -11.84
CA SER A 129 9.00 -1.83 -13.03
C SER A 129 10.41 -1.24 -12.85
N TYR A 130 11.24 -1.36 -13.87
CA TYR A 130 12.59 -0.78 -13.84
C TYR A 130 12.50 0.73 -14.09
N GLU A 131 13.08 1.51 -13.18
CA GLU A 131 13.14 2.97 -13.29
C GLU A 131 14.59 3.49 -13.22
N ASP A 132 15.00 4.21 -14.27
CA ASP A 132 16.32 4.85 -14.38
C ASP A 132 16.43 6.16 -13.59
N ALA A 133 15.31 6.72 -13.12
CA ALA A 133 15.24 7.96 -12.34
C ALA A 133 14.13 7.88 -11.27
N VAL A 134 14.43 8.41 -10.09
CA VAL A 134 13.58 8.30 -8.90
C VAL A 134 12.36 9.23 -8.99
N GLY A 135 11.16 8.63 -9.03
CA GLY A 135 9.89 9.30 -8.77
C GLY A 135 9.04 9.54 -10.01
N LEU A 136 8.08 8.64 -10.24
CA LEU A 136 6.79 8.99 -10.81
C LEU A 136 5.73 8.59 -9.78
N VAL A 137 5.25 9.52 -8.97
CA VAL A 137 4.20 10.45 -9.43
C VAL A 137 4.52 11.27 -10.67
#